data_AF-A0A534ZZX1-F1
#
_entry.id   AF-A0A534ZZX1-F1
#
_cell.length_a   1.000
_cell.length_b   1.000
_cell.length_c   1.000
_cell.angle_alpha   90.00
_cell.angle_beta   90.00
_cell.angle_gamma   90.00
#
_symmetry.space_group_name_H-M   'P 1'
#
loop_
_entity.id
_entity.type
_entity.pdbx_description
1 polymer ?
#
loop_
_entity_poly.entity_id
_entity_poly.type
_entity_poly.pdbx_seq_one_letter_code
_entity_poly.pdbx_strand_id
1 'polypeptide(L)' 'MRVARGRVVSGKVVVEGPPLEEGATVTVIAAEDAETFELGPAEEETLLAAVAEAHRGDLVDSGEVLATLRRGT' A
#
# COMPACT_ATOMS: atom_id res chain seq x y z
N MET A 1 -5.19 1.86 11.53
CA MET A 1 -3.97 1.38 10.87
C MET A 1 -3.40 2.61 10.23
N ARG A 2 -2.09 2.82 10.32
CA ARG A 2 -1.41 3.94 9.65
C ARG A 2 -0.43 3.32 8.67
N VAL A 3 -0.37 3.85 7.46
CA VAL A 3 0.66 3.51 6.49
C VAL A 3 1.74 4.60 6.57
N ALA A 4 2.99 4.19 6.67
CA ALA A 4 4.13 5.10 6.67
C ALA A 4 5.21 4.55 5.76
N ARG A 5 5.94 5.44 5.09
CA ARG A 5 7.10 5.06 4.31
C ARG A 5 8.28 4.84 5.26
N GLY A 6 9.10 3.85 4.96
CA GLY A 6 10.37 3.65 5.64
C GLY A 6 11.44 3.18 4.68
N ARG A 7 12.70 3.29 5.10
CA ARG A 7 13.86 2.75 4.39
C ARG A 7 14.61 1.80 5.31
N VAL A 8 15.18 0.74 4.74
CA VAL A 8 16.07 -0.16 5.46
C VAL A 8 17.46 0.49 5.58
N VAL A 9 17.94 0.68 6.82
CA VAL A 9 19.30 1.15 7.14
C VAL A 9 19.91 0.17 8.13
N SER A 10 21.05 -0.44 7.77
CA SER A 10 21.75 -1.42 8.59
C SER A 10 20.85 -2.57 9.08
N GLY A 11 19.98 -3.08 8.19
CA GLY A 11 19.05 -4.17 8.50
C GLY A 11 17.84 -3.77 9.35
N LYS A 12 17.62 -2.47 9.62
CA LYS A 12 16.49 -1.95 10.38
C LYS A 12 15.61 -1.07 9.52
N VAL A 13 14.29 -1.17 9.68
CA VAL A 13 13.33 -0.27 9.03
C VAL A 13 13.31 1.06 9.78
N VAL A 14 13.78 2.12 9.14
CA VAL A 14 13.68 3.50 9.62
C VAL A 14 12.43 4.12 9.00
N VAL A 15 11.41 4.38 9.83
CA VAL A 15 10.13 4.95 9.40
C VAL A 15 10.23 6.47 9.36
N GLU A 16 9.74 7.09 8.28
CA GLU A 16 9.66 8.54 8.13
C GLU A 16 8.41 9.10 8.83
N GLY A 17 8.54 10.31 9.39
CA GLY A 17 7.43 11.03 10.02
C GLY A 17 7.38 10.88 11.55
N PRO A 18 6.21 11.14 12.17
CA PRO A 18 6.06 11.11 13.62
C PRO A 18 6.43 9.75 14.22
N PRO A 19 7.07 9.73 15.42
CA PRO A 19 7.47 8.51 16.08
C PRO A 19 6.26 7.61 16.34
N LEU A 20 6.50 6.30 16.28
CA LEU A 20 5.52 5.31 16.68
C LEU A 20 5.46 5.24 18.20
N GLU A 21 4.28 4.94 18.73
CA GLU A 21 4.07 4.81 20.17
C GLU A 21 4.92 3.66 20.72
N GLU A 22 5.55 3.91 21.87
CA GLU A 22 6.33 2.89 22.55
C GLU A 22 5.43 1.68 22.90
N GLY A 23 5.93 0.47 22.64
CA GLY A 23 5.18 -0.77 22.85
C GLY A 23 4.18 -1.13 21.73
N ALA A 24 4.05 -0.32 20.68
CA ALA A 24 3.17 -0.64 19.56
C ALA A 24 3.65 -1.84 18.73
N THR A 25 2.75 -2.81 18.50
CA THR A 25 2.97 -3.89 17.53
C THR A 25 2.79 -3.37 16.11
N VAL A 26 3.79 -3.56 15.26
CA VAL A 26 3.75 -3.15 13.85
C VAL A 26 3.83 -4.35 12.91
N THR A 27 3.17 -4.23 11.77
CA THR A 27 3.32 -5.17 10.66
C THR A 27 4.16 -4.50 9.58
N VAL A 28 5.25 -5.17 9.18
CA VAL A 28 6.09 -4.73 8.07
C VAL A 28 5.71 -5.54 6.83
N ILE A 29 5.30 -4.85 5.77
CA ILE A 29 5.06 -5.45 4.47
C ILE A 29 6.29 -5.14 3.61
N ALA A 30 7.11 -6.16 3.35
CA ALA A 30 8.18 -6.08 2.38
C ALA A 30 7.69 -6.73 1.10
N ALA A 31 7.72 -6.01 -0.02
CA ALA A 31 7.56 -6.64 -1.32
C ALA A 31 8.82 -7.49 -1.55
N GLU A 32 8.65 -8.80 -1.64
CA GLU A 32 9.66 -9.65 -2.27
C GLU A 32 9.75 -9.24 -3.74
N ASP A 33 10.93 -9.40 -4.33
CA ASP A 33 11.34 -8.90 -5.66
C ASP A 33 10.16 -8.74 -6.61
N ALA A 34 10.02 -7.58 -7.26
CA ALA A 34 8.90 -7.23 -8.12
C ALA A 34 8.61 -8.34 -9.15
N GLU A 35 7.79 -9.30 -8.73
CA GLU A 35 7.49 -10.49 -9.51
C GLU A 35 6.53 -10.02 -10.59
N THR A 36 7.01 -10.09 -11.83
CA THR A 36 6.18 -9.76 -12.97
C THR A 36 5.13 -10.85 -13.12
N PHE A 37 3.88 -10.45 -13.25
CA PHE A 37 2.78 -11.35 -13.57
C PHE A 37 2.30 -11.05 -14.99
N GLU A 38 1.87 -12.08 -15.70
CA GLU A 38 1.24 -11.96 -17.01
C GLU A 38 -0.26 -11.69 -16.84
N LEU A 39 -0.81 -10.86 -17.72
CA LEU A 39 -2.24 -10.55 -17.74
C LEU A 39 -2.86 -11.05 -19.03
N GLY A 40 -4.11 -11.53 -18.93
CA GLY A 40 -4.94 -11.71 -20.12
C GLY A 40 -5.36 -10.35 -20.72
N PRO A 41 -5.74 -10.29 -22.01
CA PRO A 41 -6.10 -9.03 -22.66
C PRO A 41 -7.20 -8.23 -21.94
N ALA A 42 -8.20 -8.91 -21.38
CA ALA A 42 -9.29 -8.25 -20.65
C ALA A 42 -8.84 -7.69 -19.29
N GLU A 43 -7.92 -8.37 -18.62
CA GLU A 43 -7.37 -7.93 -17.33
C GLU A 43 -6.42 -6.75 -17.54
N GLU A 44 -5.64 -6.77 -18.62
CA GLU A 44 -4.80 -5.64 -19.03
C GLU A 44 -5.64 -4.39 -19.34
N GLU A 45 -6.72 -4.53 -20.11
CA GLU A 45 -7.65 -3.43 -20.39
C GLU A 45 -8.25 -2.85 -19.09
N THR A 46 -8.64 -3.72 -18.16
CA THR A 46 -9.16 -3.33 -16.85
C THR A 46 -8.12 -2.57 -16.03
N LEU A 47 -6.87 -3.05 -16.00
CA LEU A 47 -5.78 -2.40 -15.29
C LEU A 47 -5.47 -1.02 -15.87
N LEU A 48 -5.42 -0.90 -17.20
CA LEU A 48 -5.16 0.37 -17.89
C LEU A 48 -6.27 1.40 -17.61
N ALA A 49 -7.54 0.96 -17.56
CA ALA A 49 -8.64 1.81 -17.18
C ALA A 49 -8.49 2.35 -15.75
N ALA A 50 -8.16 1.48 -14.78
CA ALA A 50 -7.92 1.87 -13.39
C ALA A 50 -6.73 2.82 -13.22
N VAL A 51 -5.65 2.63 -14.00
CA VAL A 51 -4.51 3.55 -14.03
C VAL A 51 -4.93 4.93 -14.55
N ALA A 52 -5.75 4.97 -15.61
CA ALA A 52 -6.26 6.22 -16.16
C ALA A 52 -7.19 6.96 -15.18
N GLU A 53 -8.02 6.25 -14.42
CA GLU A 53 -8.84 6.78 -13.32
C GLU A 53 -7.96 7.43 -12.25
N ALA A 54 -6.95 6.70 -11.77
CA ALA A 54 -6.02 7.23 -10.78
C ALA A 54 -5.31 8.52 -11.26
N HIS A 55 -4.91 8.58 -12.53
CA HIS A 55 -4.30 9.77 -13.12
C HIS A 55 -5.24 10.98 -13.19
N ARG A 56 -6.55 10.76 -13.33
CA ARG A 56 -7.55 11.83 -13.28
C ARG A 56 -7.89 12.27 -11.85
N GLY A 57 -7.37 11.56 -10.84
CA GLY A 57 -7.67 11.82 -9.44
C GLY A 57 -8.96 11.14 -8.96
N ASP A 58 -9.49 10.18 -9.73
CA ASP A 58 -10.62 9.33 -9.34
C ASP A 58 -10.13 8.31 -8.28
N LEU A 59 -9.81 8.80 -7.08
CA LEU A 59 -9.18 8.07 -5.98
C LEU A 59 -10.13 7.97 -4.78
N VAL A 60 -9.93 6.93 -3.96
CA VAL A 60 -10.60 6.78 -2.65
C VAL A 60 -9.63 7.20 -1.54
N ASP A 61 -10.16 7.82 -0.48
CA ASP A 61 -9.33 8.17 0.68
C ASP A 61 -8.77 6.92 1.36
N SER A 62 -7.47 6.96 1.67
CA SER A 62 -6.79 5.84 2.34
C SER A 62 -7.35 5.52 3.73
N GLY A 63 -7.83 6.54 4.47
CA GLY A 63 -8.46 6.35 5.77
C GLY A 63 -9.78 5.58 5.64
N GLU A 64 -10.57 5.87 4.62
CA GLU A 64 -11.79 5.14 4.29
C GLU A 64 -11.52 3.67 3.93
N VAL A 65 -10.53 3.41 3.08
CA VAL A 65 -10.13 2.04 2.71
C VAL A 65 -9.69 1.26 3.95
N LEU A 66 -8.82 1.84 4.77
CA LEU A 66 -8.33 1.20 6.00
C LEU A 66 -9.44 0.99 7.04
N ALA A 67 -10.42 1.89 7.10
CA ALA A 67 -11.58 1.71 7.97
C ALA A 67 -12.46 0.55 7.50
N THR A 68 -12.58 0.33 6.19
CA THR A 68 -13.33 -0.80 5.61
C THR A 68 -12.65 -2.13 5.89
N LEU A 69 -11.34 -2.23 5.69
CA LEU A 69 -10.58 -3.45 6.00
C LEU A 69 -10.64 -3.84 7.48
N ARG A 70 -10.69 -2.84 8.39
CA ARG A 70 -10.85 -3.06 9.83
C ARG A 70 -12.19 -3.68 10.23
N ARG A 71 -13.25 -3.45 9.43
CA ARG A 71 -14.58 -3.96 9.76
C ARG A 71 -14.72 -5.45 9.51
N GLY A 72 -13.77 -6.06 8.79
CA GLY A 72 -13.91 -7.43 8.28
C GLY A 72 -15.01 -7.44 7.22
N THR A 73 -14.69 -7.87 6.01
CA THR A 73 -15.72 -8.27 5.05
C THR A 73 -16.50 -9.46 5.60
#